data_AF-A0A498CMT1-F1
#
_entry.id   AF-A0A498CMT1-F1
#
_cell.length_a   1.000
_cell.length_b   1.000
_cell.length_c   1.000
_cell.angle_alpha   90.00
_cell.angle_beta   90.00
_cell.angle_gamma   90.00
#
_symmetry.space_group_name_H-M   'P 1'
#
loop_
_entity.id
_entity.type
_entity.pdbx_description
1 polymer ?
#
loop_
_entity_poly.entity_id
_entity_poly.type
_entity_poly.pdbx_seq_one_letter_code
_entity_poly.pdbx_strand_id
1 'polypeptide(L)'
;MSRFIADYQSGKPDDFIKFVSEDFFAKEGFRQVNYKGETVWKKGVGFLTAPSFISFRYSQGNIHLEAWIKSFGEHGLDGFYGAVPKKALKNRVDALMSLLSQDVPVPEGGAAPQPDAAAAPAAPVPVEVHNPTGKATVALVTGILGVLLAFFIPLIGVILSAVAVSSGAVGRKSTNSGRATAGYVLGIIGVVVSILMWLLNIVLTVL
;
A
#
# COMPACT_ATOMS: atom_id res chain seq x y z
N MET A 1 -9.07 -8.46 -23.01
CA MET A 1 -8.66 -7.32 -22.17
C MET A 1 -7.67 -7.82 -21.13
N SER A 2 -6.61 -7.05 -20.84
CA SER A 2 -5.49 -7.48 -20.00
C SER A 2 -5.45 -6.74 -18.67
N ARG A 3 -6.60 -6.34 -18.14
CA ARG A 3 -6.73 -5.75 -16.80
C ARG A 3 -7.50 -6.73 -15.93
N PHE A 4 -7.17 -6.80 -14.65
CA PHE A 4 -8.05 -7.44 -13.68
C PHE A 4 -9.26 -6.54 -13.46
N ILE A 5 -10.46 -7.11 -13.46
CA ILE A 5 -11.71 -6.39 -13.28
C ILE A 5 -12.50 -7.08 -12.17
N ALA A 6 -13.00 -6.29 -11.23
CA ALA A 6 -13.90 -6.75 -10.19
C ALA A 6 -15.09 -5.79 -10.10
N ASP A 7 -16.26 -6.33 -10.41
CA ASP A 7 -17.55 -5.67 -10.30
C ASP A 7 -18.33 -6.26 -9.13
N TYR A 8 -18.78 -5.43 -8.18
CA TYR A 8 -19.62 -5.90 -7.07
C TYR A 8 -20.49 -4.80 -6.48
N GLN A 9 -21.66 -5.19 -5.98
CA GLN A 9 -22.56 -4.30 -5.25
C GLN A 9 -22.16 -4.31 -3.78
N SER A 10 -21.65 -3.19 -3.28
CA SER A 10 -21.30 -3.04 -1.87
C SER A 10 -22.55 -2.76 -1.01
N GLY A 11 -23.59 -2.16 -1.60
CA GLY A 11 -24.79 -1.73 -0.87
C GLY A 11 -24.52 -0.64 0.18
N LYS A 12 -23.30 -0.08 0.19
CA LYS A 12 -22.88 0.96 1.13
C LYS A 12 -23.02 2.35 0.50
N PRO A 13 -23.18 3.41 1.32
CA PRO A 13 -23.20 4.78 0.82
C PRO A 13 -21.90 5.16 0.09
N ASP A 14 -22.02 6.00 -0.93
CA ASP A 14 -20.87 6.45 -1.73
C ASP A 14 -19.81 7.19 -0.87
N ASP A 15 -20.22 7.90 0.18
CA ASP A 15 -19.31 8.56 1.12
C ASP A 15 -18.42 7.58 1.90
N PHE A 16 -18.99 6.43 2.29
CA PHE A 16 -18.24 5.37 2.96
C PHE A 16 -17.20 4.77 2.00
N ILE A 17 -17.62 4.47 0.76
CA ILE A 17 -16.76 3.92 -0.29
C ILE A 17 -15.60 4.87 -0.58
N LYS A 18 -15.90 6.17 -0.70
CA LYS A 18 -14.90 7.23 -0.89
C LYS A 18 -13.90 7.28 0.27
N PHE A 19 -14.38 7.36 1.50
CA PHE A 19 -13.54 7.47 2.69
C PHE A 19 -12.57 6.28 2.82
N VAL A 20 -13.09 5.06 2.73
CA VAL A 20 -12.28 3.83 2.88
C VAL A 20 -11.26 3.71 1.75
N SER A 21 -11.66 3.98 0.51
CA SER A 21 -10.77 3.87 -0.64
C SER A 21 -9.66 4.94 -0.63
N GLU A 22 -9.99 6.21 -0.34
CA GLU A 22 -9.00 7.29 -0.26
C GLU A 22 -7.99 7.07 0.87
N ASP A 23 -8.44 6.68 2.07
CA ASP A 23 -7.56 6.33 3.18
C ASP A 23 -6.64 5.15 2.81
N PHE A 24 -7.19 4.10 2.21
CA PHE A 24 -6.41 2.95 1.74
C PHE A 24 -5.32 3.36 0.74
N PHE A 25 -5.69 4.10 -0.31
CA PHE A 25 -4.76 4.54 -1.34
C PHE A 25 -3.67 5.46 -0.77
N ALA A 26 -4.04 6.38 0.11
CA ALA A 26 -3.11 7.28 0.78
C ALA A 26 -2.12 6.50 1.66
N LYS A 27 -2.58 5.53 2.45
CA LYS A 27 -1.72 4.70 3.32
C LYS A 27 -0.80 3.78 2.52
N GLU A 28 -1.29 3.17 1.46
CA GLU A 28 -0.45 2.41 0.54
C GLU A 28 0.44 3.34 -0.32
N GLY A 29 0.25 4.66 -0.32
CA GLY A 29 1.10 5.58 -1.08
C GLY A 29 0.87 5.53 -2.59
N PHE A 30 -0.35 5.17 -3.01
CA PHE A 30 -0.82 5.48 -4.35
C PHE A 30 -0.99 6.99 -4.51
N ARG A 31 -0.89 7.46 -5.74
CA ARG A 31 -1.15 8.84 -6.13
C ARG A 31 -2.10 8.86 -7.30
N GLN A 32 -3.04 9.78 -7.29
CA GLN A 32 -3.97 9.97 -8.37
C GLN A 32 -3.24 10.60 -9.56
N VAL A 33 -3.42 10.03 -10.76
CA VAL A 33 -2.82 10.51 -12.01
C VAL A 33 -3.84 10.42 -13.13
N ASN A 34 -3.73 11.29 -14.13
CA ASN A 34 -4.45 11.09 -15.38
C ASN A 34 -3.70 10.06 -16.23
N TYR A 35 -4.37 8.98 -16.61
CA TYR A 35 -3.84 7.92 -17.46
C TYR A 35 -4.80 7.68 -18.61
N LYS A 36 -4.37 8.00 -19.83
CA LYS A 36 -5.19 7.86 -21.05
C LYS A 36 -6.57 8.54 -20.95
N GLY A 37 -6.65 9.70 -20.27
CA GLY A 37 -7.91 10.44 -20.08
C GLY A 37 -8.73 9.99 -18.87
N GLU A 38 -8.34 8.92 -18.19
CA GLU A 38 -9.01 8.42 -16.98
C GLU A 38 -8.22 8.81 -15.72
N THR A 39 -8.93 9.12 -14.64
CA THR A 39 -8.30 9.39 -13.35
C THR A 39 -8.10 8.09 -12.59
N VAL A 40 -6.84 7.71 -12.38
CA VAL A 40 -6.46 6.40 -11.81
C VAL A 40 -5.45 6.56 -10.68
N TRP A 41 -5.39 5.57 -9.80
CA TRP A 41 -4.42 5.50 -8.71
C TRP A 41 -3.17 4.75 -9.16
N LYS A 42 -2.02 5.44 -9.19
CA LYS A 42 -0.72 4.89 -9.57
C LYS A 42 0.18 4.70 -8.35
N LYS A 43 0.87 3.56 -8.28
CA LYS A 43 1.94 3.28 -7.33
C LYS A 43 3.19 2.80 -8.05
N GLY A 44 4.34 3.36 -7.67
CA GLY A 44 5.63 3.11 -8.31
C GLY A 44 5.95 4.08 -9.45
N VAL A 45 7.24 4.28 -9.73
CA VAL A 45 7.73 5.33 -10.65
C VAL A 45 8.25 4.79 -11.98
N GLY A 46 8.40 3.47 -12.14
CA GLY A 46 8.79 2.84 -13.41
C GLY A 46 10.29 2.76 -13.70
N PHE A 47 11.16 3.39 -12.88
CA PHE A 47 12.61 3.35 -13.08
C PHE A 47 13.28 2.04 -12.64
N LEU A 48 12.73 1.38 -11.59
CA LEU A 48 13.25 0.12 -11.04
C LEU A 48 12.20 -1.00 -10.96
N THR A 49 10.92 -0.64 -10.84
CA THR A 49 9.81 -1.58 -10.76
C THR A 49 8.65 -1.09 -11.63
N ALA A 50 8.01 -2.02 -12.33
CA ALA A 50 6.86 -1.75 -13.17
C ALA A 50 5.73 -1.10 -12.34
N PRO A 51 5.19 0.06 -12.74
CA PRO A 51 4.17 0.74 -11.97
C PRO A 51 2.85 -0.03 -11.96
N SER A 52 2.20 0.00 -10.80
CA SER A 52 0.87 -0.53 -10.56
C SER A 52 -0.18 0.56 -10.71
N PHE A 53 -1.32 0.20 -11.28
CA PHE A 53 -2.46 1.09 -11.48
C PHE A 53 -3.74 0.45 -10.98
N ILE A 54 -4.61 1.27 -10.40
CA ILE A 54 -5.96 0.90 -10.01
C ILE A 54 -6.89 2.00 -10.54
N SER A 55 -7.84 1.65 -11.40
CA SER A 55 -9.01 2.48 -11.64
C SER A 55 -10.10 2.06 -10.66
N PHE A 56 -10.68 3.04 -9.97
CA PHE A 56 -11.69 2.81 -8.95
C PHE A 56 -12.85 3.77 -9.21
N ARG A 57 -13.95 3.22 -9.72
CA ARG A 57 -15.17 3.95 -10.02
C ARG A 57 -16.28 3.41 -9.13
N TYR A 58 -17.07 4.30 -8.56
CA TYR A 58 -18.23 3.92 -7.77
C TYR A 58 -19.40 4.85 -8.07
N SER A 59 -20.61 4.31 -8.05
CA SER A 59 -21.85 5.06 -8.25
C SER A 59 -23.02 4.30 -7.66
N GLN A 60 -23.78 4.93 -6.76
CA GLN A 60 -24.98 4.31 -6.17
C GLN A 60 -24.69 2.94 -5.54
N GLY A 61 -23.58 2.84 -4.80
CA GLY A 61 -23.16 1.57 -4.17
C GLY A 61 -22.60 0.50 -5.12
N ASN A 62 -22.53 0.78 -6.44
CA ASN A 62 -21.87 -0.10 -7.40
C ASN A 62 -20.36 0.12 -7.42
N ILE A 63 -19.64 -0.97 -7.16
CA ILE A 63 -18.22 -1.25 -7.28
C ILE A 63 -17.68 -1.48 -8.69
N HIS A 64 -16.92 -0.59 -9.34
CA HIS A 64 -16.14 -0.98 -10.52
C HIS A 64 -14.64 -0.74 -10.31
N LEU A 65 -13.89 -1.83 -10.10
CA LEU A 65 -12.46 -1.81 -9.86
C LEU A 65 -11.71 -2.46 -11.01
N GLU A 66 -10.79 -1.73 -11.63
CA GLU A 66 -9.82 -2.28 -12.58
C GLU A 66 -8.41 -2.18 -11.99
N ALA A 67 -7.59 -3.22 -12.14
CA ALA A 67 -6.19 -3.20 -11.68
C ALA A 67 -5.24 -3.81 -12.71
N TRP A 68 -4.08 -3.17 -12.92
CA TRP A 68 -3.08 -3.64 -13.87
C TRP A 68 -1.66 -3.18 -13.51
N ILE A 69 -0.69 -3.87 -14.11
CA ILE A 69 0.71 -3.47 -14.11
C ILE A 69 1.09 -3.01 -15.51
N LYS A 70 1.75 -1.85 -15.59
CA LYS A 70 2.31 -1.36 -16.85
C LYS A 70 3.77 -1.80 -16.95
N SER A 71 4.03 -2.81 -17.77
CA SER A 71 5.37 -3.22 -18.20
C SER A 71 5.50 -2.97 -19.71
N PHE A 72 6.10 -3.89 -20.48
CA PHE A 72 6.06 -3.97 -21.96
C PHE A 72 4.63 -4.13 -22.55
N GLY A 73 3.61 -3.70 -21.82
CA GLY A 73 2.18 -3.87 -22.05
C GLY A 73 1.40 -3.61 -20.76
N GLU A 74 0.06 -3.54 -20.88
CA GLU A 74 -0.83 -3.60 -19.72
C GLU A 74 -1.09 -5.08 -19.40
N HIS A 75 -0.82 -5.48 -18.16
CA HIS A 75 -1.01 -6.85 -17.70
C HIS A 75 -1.90 -6.91 -16.46
N GLY A 76 -2.84 -7.84 -16.48
CA GLY A 76 -3.74 -8.10 -15.38
C GLY A 76 -3.00 -8.76 -14.23
N LEU A 77 -3.76 -9.05 -13.18
CA LEU A 77 -3.21 -9.69 -11.99
C LEU A 77 -3.07 -11.21 -12.15
N ASP A 78 -3.79 -11.78 -13.12
CA ASP A 78 -3.77 -13.21 -13.41
C ASP A 78 -2.63 -13.58 -14.37
N GLY A 79 -2.11 -14.81 -14.23
CA GLY A 79 -1.04 -15.37 -15.08
C GLY A 79 0.41 -15.12 -14.59
N PHE A 80 1.28 -16.10 -14.92
CA PHE A 80 2.67 -16.31 -14.46
C PHE A 80 3.00 -15.75 -13.07
N TYR A 81 2.88 -16.64 -12.08
CA TYR A 81 3.06 -16.45 -10.63
C TYR A 81 4.50 -16.11 -10.17
N GLY A 82 5.41 -15.75 -11.08
CA GLY A 82 6.80 -15.39 -10.77
C GLY A 82 7.04 -13.89 -10.50
N ALA A 83 6.09 -13.01 -10.82
CA ALA A 83 6.29 -11.56 -10.68
C ALA A 83 5.80 -11.05 -9.31
N VAL A 84 6.74 -10.84 -8.37
CA VAL A 84 6.49 -10.18 -7.06
C VAL A 84 5.58 -8.95 -7.14
N PRO A 85 5.69 -8.07 -8.16
CA PRO A 85 4.80 -6.92 -8.29
C PRO A 85 3.31 -7.27 -8.45
N LYS A 86 2.97 -8.33 -9.22
CA LYS A 86 1.58 -8.75 -9.45
C LYS A 86 0.93 -9.25 -8.17
N LYS A 87 1.61 -10.15 -7.46
CA LYS A 87 1.13 -10.67 -6.17
C LYS A 87 0.94 -9.55 -5.15
N ALA A 88 1.88 -8.61 -5.08
CA ALA A 88 1.76 -7.46 -4.20
C ALA A 88 0.57 -6.56 -4.54
N LEU A 89 0.25 -6.37 -5.82
CA LEU A 89 -0.92 -5.60 -6.25
C LEU A 89 -2.22 -6.37 -5.97
N LYS A 90 -2.27 -7.68 -6.25
CA LYS A 90 -3.44 -8.53 -5.94
C LYS A 90 -3.77 -8.52 -4.45
N ASN A 91 -2.79 -8.70 -3.58
CA ASN A 91 -3.00 -8.63 -2.13
C ASN A 91 -3.57 -7.27 -1.68
N ARG A 92 -3.20 -6.17 -2.34
CA ARG A 92 -3.76 -4.84 -2.04
C ARG A 92 -5.19 -4.72 -2.51
N VAL A 93 -5.50 -5.17 -3.72
CA VAL A 93 -6.86 -5.18 -4.26
C VAL A 93 -7.77 -6.01 -3.35
N ASP A 94 -7.32 -7.20 -2.94
CA ASP A 94 -8.08 -8.08 -2.05
C ASP A 94 -8.32 -7.43 -0.67
N ALA A 95 -7.31 -6.76 -0.12
CA ALA A 95 -7.47 -6.01 1.13
C ALA A 95 -8.47 -4.84 0.98
N LEU A 96 -8.41 -4.10 -0.12
CA LEU A 96 -9.36 -3.01 -0.40
C LEU A 96 -10.78 -3.56 -0.53
N MET A 97 -10.97 -4.64 -1.30
CA MET A 97 -12.28 -5.29 -1.45
C MET A 97 -12.81 -5.78 -0.11
N SER A 98 -11.97 -6.39 0.73
CA SER A 98 -12.35 -6.84 2.07
C SER A 98 -12.81 -5.68 2.96
N LEU A 99 -12.14 -4.52 2.91
CA LEU A 99 -12.52 -3.34 3.69
C LEU A 99 -13.84 -2.73 3.20
N LEU A 100 -14.12 -2.79 1.90
CA LEU A 100 -15.35 -2.27 1.30
C LEU A 100 -16.55 -3.21 1.50
N SER A 101 -16.29 -4.49 1.76
CA SER A 101 -17.30 -5.49 2.09
C SER A 101 -17.56 -5.62 3.59
N GLN A 102 -16.94 -4.79 4.43
CA GLN A 102 -17.14 -4.88 5.88
C GLN A 102 -18.60 -4.61 6.27
N ASP A 103 -19.08 -5.35 7.26
CA ASP A 103 -20.40 -5.13 7.85
C ASP A 103 -20.36 -3.91 8.79
N VAL A 104 -20.48 -2.73 8.19
CA VAL A 104 -20.77 -1.51 8.96
C VAL A 104 -22.23 -1.59 9.43
N PRO A 105 -22.51 -1.54 10.75
CA PRO A 105 -23.85 -1.32 11.25
C PRO A 105 -24.25 0.09 10.82
N VAL A 106 -24.98 0.18 9.71
CA VAL A 106 -25.67 1.41 9.35
C VAL A 106 -26.87 1.46 10.29
N PRO A 107 -27.01 2.45 11.17
CA PRO A 107 -28.22 2.59 11.97
C PRO A 107 -29.41 2.62 11.03
N GLU A 108 -30.22 1.56 11.03
CA GLU A 108 -31.49 1.57 10.31
C GLU A 108 -32.36 2.65 10.94
N GLY A 109 -32.75 3.63 10.13
CA GLY A 109 -33.73 4.62 10.52
C GLY A 109 -33.16 5.69 11.44
N GLY A 110 -32.82 6.83 10.86
CA GLY A 110 -33.31 8.07 11.46
C GLY A 110 -34.82 7.93 11.57
N ALA A 111 -35.33 7.63 12.77
CA ALA A 111 -36.72 7.89 13.08
C ALA A 111 -37.00 9.34 12.66
N ALA A 112 -38.09 9.55 11.91
CA ALA A 112 -38.51 10.89 11.50
C ALA A 112 -38.44 11.84 12.72
N PRO A 113 -37.98 13.09 12.56
CA PRO A 113 -37.82 13.99 13.69
C PRO A 113 -39.16 14.11 14.42
N GLN A 114 -39.24 13.54 15.61
CA GLN A 114 -40.32 13.87 16.53
C GLN A 114 -40.08 15.32 16.94
N PRO A 115 -41.03 16.26 16.74
CA PRO A 115 -40.76 17.70 16.78
C PRO A 115 -40.13 18.25 18.07
N ASP A 116 -40.11 17.47 19.15
CA ASP A 116 -39.75 17.92 20.50
C ASP A 116 -38.62 17.12 21.17
N ALA A 117 -37.92 16.22 20.47
CA ALA A 117 -36.79 15.48 21.04
C ALA A 117 -35.45 16.05 20.54
N ALA A 118 -34.67 16.64 21.44
CA ALA A 118 -33.30 17.09 21.15
C ALA A 118 -32.50 15.93 20.53
N ALA A 119 -32.04 16.11 19.29
CA ALA A 119 -31.27 15.12 18.56
C ALA A 119 -29.99 14.77 19.35
N ALA A 120 -29.98 13.57 19.94
CA ALA A 120 -28.77 13.03 20.53
C ALA A 120 -27.71 12.88 19.43
N PRO A 121 -26.45 13.29 19.65
CA PRO A 121 -25.41 13.14 18.65
C PRO A 121 -25.22 11.67 18.31
N ALA A 122 -25.34 11.33 17.02
CA ALA A 122 -25.12 9.98 16.52
C ALA A 122 -23.72 9.51 16.94
N ALA A 123 -23.64 8.38 17.65
CA ALA A 123 -22.37 7.82 18.07
C ALA A 123 -21.51 7.51 16.83
N PRO A 124 -20.19 7.83 16.85
CA PRO A 124 -19.31 7.58 15.71
C PRO A 124 -19.29 6.08 15.41
N VAL A 125 -19.78 5.70 14.23
CA VAL A 125 -19.78 4.32 13.78
C VAL A 125 -18.32 3.88 13.55
N PRO A 126 -17.81 2.86 14.26
CA PRO A 126 -16.44 2.40 14.07
C PRO A 126 -16.32 1.71 12.71
N VAL A 127 -15.60 2.35 11.79
CA VAL A 127 -15.25 1.81 10.47
C VAL A 127 -13.83 1.26 10.53
N GLU A 128 -13.66 -0.01 10.15
CA GLU A 128 -12.32 -0.57 9.99
C GLU A 128 -11.65 0.06 8.76
N VAL A 129 -10.44 0.58 8.97
CA VAL A 129 -9.62 1.20 7.94
C VAL A 129 -8.30 0.46 7.81
N HIS A 130 -7.65 0.63 6.66
CA HIS A 130 -6.39 -0.06 6.38
C HIS A 130 -5.31 0.31 7.41
N ASN A 131 -4.59 -0.70 7.91
CA ASN A 131 -3.48 -0.51 8.84
C ASN A 131 -2.26 -1.33 8.39
N PRO A 132 -1.22 -0.72 7.78
CA PRO A 132 -0.10 -1.45 7.19
C PRO A 132 0.95 -1.91 8.22
N THR A 133 0.52 -2.50 9.34
CA THR A 133 1.39 -2.98 10.44
C THR A 133 2.37 -4.06 9.98
N GLY A 134 1.97 -4.95 9.06
CA GLY A 134 2.87 -5.95 8.48
C GLY A 134 4.07 -5.31 7.76
N LYS A 135 3.89 -4.14 7.13
CA LYS A 135 4.99 -3.40 6.49
C LYS A 135 5.96 -2.82 7.53
N ALA A 136 5.45 -2.41 8.69
CA ALA A 136 6.28 -1.94 9.80
C ALA A 136 7.19 -3.06 10.34
N THR A 137 6.65 -4.27 10.49
CA THR A 137 7.43 -5.44 10.93
C THR A 137 8.51 -5.83 9.92
N VAL A 138 8.15 -5.89 8.62
CA VAL A 138 9.14 -6.17 7.55
C VAL A 138 10.25 -5.13 7.55
N ALA A 139 9.92 -3.84 7.64
CA ALA A 139 10.92 -2.77 7.68
C ALA A 139 11.94 -2.96 8.81
N LEU A 140 11.46 -3.30 10.01
CA LEU A 140 12.32 -3.50 11.17
C LEU A 140 13.23 -4.71 11.00
N VAL A 141 12.67 -5.88 10.67
CA VAL A 141 13.44 -7.12 10.52
C VAL A 141 14.46 -7.00 9.38
N THR A 142 14.03 -6.50 8.23
CA THR A 142 14.91 -6.36 7.07
C THR A 142 15.95 -5.26 7.27
N GLY A 143 15.64 -4.21 8.02
CA GLY A 143 16.61 -3.16 8.39
C GLY A 143 17.74 -3.69 9.26
N ILE A 144 17.41 -4.47 10.30
CA ILE A 144 18.42 -5.11 11.17
C ILE A 144 19.29 -6.06 10.36
N LEU A 145 18.69 -6.96 9.58
CA LEU A 145 19.43 -7.91 8.74
C LEU A 145 20.29 -7.21 7.68
N GLY A 146 19.79 -6.11 7.10
CA GLY A 146 20.52 -5.32 6.12
C GLY A 146 21.80 -4.72 6.68
N VAL A 147 21.75 -4.14 7.89
CA VAL A 147 22.93 -3.61 8.57
C VAL A 147 23.92 -4.73 8.92
N LEU A 148 23.44 -5.85 9.48
CA LEU A 148 24.32 -6.95 9.90
C LEU A 148 25.02 -7.61 8.70
N LEU A 149 24.29 -7.84 7.59
CA LEU A 149 24.83 -8.50 6.41
C LEU A 149 25.64 -7.55 5.51
N ALA A 150 25.50 -6.23 5.66
CA ALA A 150 26.32 -5.23 4.97
C ALA A 150 27.82 -5.43 5.19
N PHE A 151 28.22 -5.93 6.35
CA PHE A 151 29.62 -6.18 6.71
C PHE A 151 30.22 -7.41 6.01
N PHE A 152 29.40 -8.41 5.69
CA PHE A 152 29.86 -9.68 5.11
C PHE A 152 29.68 -9.74 3.60
N ILE A 153 28.53 -9.29 3.11
CA ILE A 153 28.16 -9.36 1.70
C ILE A 153 27.48 -8.04 1.31
N PRO A 154 28.25 -7.03 0.87
CA PRO A 154 27.75 -5.67 0.62
C PRO A 154 26.53 -5.62 -0.32
N LEU A 155 26.50 -6.44 -1.37
CA LEU A 155 25.39 -6.47 -2.32
C LEU A 155 24.06 -6.90 -1.68
N ILE A 156 24.09 -7.92 -0.81
CA ILE A 156 22.91 -8.39 -0.07
C ILE A 156 22.47 -7.32 0.95
N GLY A 157 23.44 -6.69 1.63
CA GLY A 157 23.20 -5.58 2.55
C GLY A 157 22.42 -4.45 1.89
N VAL A 158 22.81 -4.02 0.69
CA VAL A 158 22.11 -2.97 -0.08
C VAL A 158 20.68 -3.38 -0.42
N ILE A 159 20.47 -4.61 -0.91
CA ILE A 159 19.14 -5.08 -1.32
C ILE A 159 18.18 -5.11 -0.12
N LEU A 160 18.60 -5.70 1.00
CA LEU A 160 17.79 -5.77 2.21
C LEU A 160 17.50 -4.36 2.76
N SER A 161 18.50 -3.51 2.78
CA SER A 161 18.35 -2.12 3.21
C SER A 161 17.36 -1.34 2.34
N ALA A 162 17.35 -1.56 1.02
CA ALA A 162 16.35 -0.97 0.12
C ALA A 162 14.92 -1.48 0.40
N VAL A 163 14.76 -2.76 0.73
CA VAL A 163 13.47 -3.31 1.16
C VAL A 163 13.03 -2.70 2.49
N ALA A 164 13.95 -2.49 3.44
CA ALA A 164 13.66 -1.85 4.73
C ALA A 164 13.18 -0.40 4.55
N VAL A 165 13.83 0.37 3.68
CA VAL A 165 13.44 1.76 3.36
C VAL A 165 12.07 1.80 2.68
N SER A 166 11.84 0.95 1.68
CA SER A 166 10.57 0.95 0.93
C SER A 166 9.38 0.47 1.75
N SER A 167 9.55 -0.58 2.56
CA SER A 167 8.51 -1.07 3.48
C SER A 167 8.30 -0.13 4.67
N GLY A 168 9.36 0.50 5.18
CA GLY A 168 9.30 1.46 6.28
C GLY A 168 8.57 2.75 5.90
N ALA A 169 8.72 3.22 4.66
CA ALA A 169 7.98 4.38 4.15
C ALA A 169 6.45 4.17 4.20
N VAL A 170 5.98 2.96 3.92
CA VAL A 170 4.55 2.60 4.01
C VAL A 170 4.16 2.30 5.47
N GLY A 171 4.97 1.51 6.18
CA GLY A 171 4.71 1.09 7.55
C GLY A 171 4.64 2.26 8.55
N ARG A 172 5.26 3.40 8.26
CA ARG A 172 5.17 4.61 9.11
C ARG A 172 3.76 5.19 9.19
N LYS A 173 2.87 4.83 8.26
CA LYS A 173 1.45 5.20 8.27
C LYS A 173 0.56 4.19 9.03
N SER A 174 1.16 3.23 9.72
CA SER A 174 0.47 2.27 10.58
C SER A 174 0.47 2.71 12.05
N THR A 175 -0.30 2.01 12.88
CA THR A 175 -0.25 2.16 14.35
C THR A 175 1.12 1.83 14.94
N ASN A 176 1.93 1.02 14.24
CA ASN A 176 3.30 0.66 14.63
C ASN A 176 4.35 1.58 13.96
N SER A 177 4.05 2.87 13.84
CA SER A 177 4.91 3.86 13.17
C SER A 177 6.32 3.94 13.77
N GLY A 178 6.48 3.74 15.08
CA GLY A 178 7.79 3.68 15.75
C GLY A 178 8.68 2.56 15.22
N ARG A 179 8.14 1.33 15.09
CA ARG A 179 8.88 0.18 14.53
C ARG A 179 9.25 0.39 13.06
N ALA A 180 8.31 0.95 12.29
CA ALA A 180 8.57 1.28 10.90
C ALA A 180 9.64 2.35 10.73
N THR A 181 9.65 3.36 11.61
CA THR A 181 10.66 4.42 11.59
C THR A 181 12.04 3.88 11.94
N ALA A 182 12.14 3.04 12.99
CA ALA A 182 13.40 2.37 13.34
C ALA A 182 13.92 1.53 12.17
N GLY A 183 13.06 0.69 11.55
CA GLY A 183 13.43 -0.10 10.38
C GLY A 183 13.84 0.74 9.17
N TYR A 184 13.13 1.85 8.92
CA TYR A 184 13.45 2.79 7.85
C TYR A 184 14.83 3.44 8.04
N VAL A 185 15.12 3.92 9.26
CA VAL A 185 16.41 4.55 9.61
C VAL A 185 17.54 3.52 9.54
N LEU A 186 17.33 2.31 10.08
CA LEU A 186 18.29 1.21 9.97
C LEU A 186 18.57 0.84 8.52
N GLY A 187 17.56 0.85 7.65
CA GLY A 187 17.75 0.67 6.22
C GLY A 187 18.64 1.74 5.60
N ILE A 188 18.44 3.02 5.92
CA ILE A 188 19.32 4.09 5.41
C ILE A 188 20.77 3.88 5.87
N ILE A 189 20.96 3.59 7.16
CA ILE A 189 22.29 3.32 7.74
C ILE A 189 22.92 2.13 7.03
N GLY A 190 22.18 1.05 6.81
CA GLY A 190 22.64 -0.15 6.12
C GLY A 190 23.12 0.14 4.69
N VAL A 191 22.38 0.93 3.92
CA VAL A 191 22.82 1.36 2.57
C VAL A 191 24.15 2.13 2.65
N VAL A 192 24.25 3.11 3.55
CA VAL A 192 25.46 3.94 3.69
C VAL A 192 26.66 3.08 4.09
N VAL A 193 26.51 2.21 5.10
CA VAL A 193 27.57 1.30 5.56
C VAL A 193 27.99 0.34 4.44
N SER A 194 27.04 -0.24 3.70
CA SER A 194 27.37 -1.12 2.55
C SER A 194 28.19 -0.39 1.48
N ILE A 195 27.82 0.85 1.13
CA ILE A 195 28.56 1.64 0.14
C ILE A 195 29.97 1.93 0.63
N LEU A 196 30.13 2.38 1.88
CA LEU A 196 31.44 2.68 2.46
C LEU A 196 32.34 1.45 2.52
N MET A 197 31.81 0.31 2.96
CA MET A 197 32.55 -0.96 3.00
C MET A 197 32.95 -1.45 1.61
N TRP A 198 32.06 -1.28 0.62
CA TRP A 198 32.37 -1.65 -0.76
C TRP A 198 33.48 -0.77 -1.35
N LEU A 199 33.42 0.55 -1.14
CA LEU A 199 34.49 1.47 -1.55
C LEU A 199 35.82 1.16 -0.84
N LEU A 200 35.79 0.89 0.46
CA LEU A 200 36.97 0.49 1.22
C LEU A 200 37.58 -0.80 0.66
N ASN A 201 36.76 -1.81 0.35
CA ASN A 201 37.24 -3.06 -0.23
C ASN A 201 37.92 -2.82 -1.60
N ILE A 202 37.32 -2.00 -2.47
CA ILE A 202 37.94 -1.63 -3.75
C ILE A 202 39.31 -0.98 -3.52
N VAL A 203 39.41 0.00 -2.62
CA VAL A 203 40.68 0.66 -2.29
C VAL A 203 41.71 -0.34 -1.79
N LEU A 204 41.34 -1.23 -0.87
CA LEU A 204 42.24 -2.27 -0.32
C LEU A 204 42.67 -3.32 -1.36
N THR A 205 41.85 -3.59 -2.38
CA THR A 205 42.20 -4.55 -3.44
C THR A 205 43.07 -3.95 -4.55
N VAL A 206 43.06 -2.62 -4.71
CA VAL A 206 43.74 -1.92 -5.80
C VAL A 206 45.07 -1.30 -5.36
N LEU A 207 45.23 -0.98 -4.07
CA LEU A 207 46.50 -0.59 -3.44
C LEU A 207 47.31 -1.81 -3.00
#